data_AF-A0A672ZNY0-F1
#
_entry.id   AF-A0A672ZNY0-F1
#
_cell.length_a   1.000
_cell.length_b   1.000
_cell.length_c   1.000
_cell.angle_alpha   90.00
_cell.angle_beta   90.00
_cell.angle_gamma   90.00
#
_symmetry.space_group_name_H-M   'P 1'
#
loop_
_entity.id
_entity.type
_entity.pdbx_description
1 polymer ?
#
loop_
_entity_poly.entity_id
_entity_poly.type
_entity_poly.pdbx_seq_one_letter_code
_entity_poly.pdbx_strand_id
1 'polypeptide(L)'
;MKMWIIFLCISKVWIQTAFTADDWLSKYGYLPPSDPSTGQLQAWTAVTNAVRAMQKFAGLKDTGVLDEETKALMSSPRCSLPDQEESSKSPSSHEDRKKRKRRAISMWSRRNINWRVRSYPSSSALSREMIRSLVFYALRVWAEPTPLEFHEAADLQVDFLHGYHGDSYPFDGVGGAVGHAFFPSDPTRAGGVHLDAEEQWVFRQPASEGTDLFTVLVHEFGHALGLAHSSSRHSVMRPYYQGPAGDPLHYRLGPQDLEHITQLYGKASSDLCDPCICNSSIDRCNTSFDVVARIRGEIFFFKDLMMWRVNGGGLVSGRGASVRRLWRGLPPDLPRIHAVLERQSDHAIIFISGRVTVIVLTTIIFPQSIHNAYSHTNRLNNSTIYFNNYSRFINTTSSVNRQPSLSLLNTVPLKNLF
;
A
#
# COMPACT_ATOMS: atom_id res chain seq x y z
N MET A 1 -40.03 -43.85 -51.69
CA MET A 1 -38.59 -43.50 -51.72
C MET A 1 -38.30 -42.63 -50.51
N LYS A 2 -37.32 -43.03 -49.69
CA LYS A 2 -37.06 -42.52 -48.35
C LYS A 2 -36.31 -41.18 -48.39
N MET A 3 -36.86 -40.21 -47.66
CA MET A 3 -36.32 -38.89 -47.38
C MET A 3 -35.21 -39.03 -46.33
N TRP A 4 -33.98 -38.60 -46.65
CA TRP A 4 -32.87 -38.57 -45.68
C TRP A 4 -32.86 -37.20 -45.00
N ILE A 5 -33.25 -37.20 -43.72
CA ILE A 5 -33.01 -36.11 -42.78
C ILE A 5 -31.54 -36.25 -42.34
N ILE A 6 -30.69 -35.31 -42.74
CA ILE A 6 -29.37 -35.15 -42.15
C ILE A 6 -29.56 -34.36 -40.85
N PHE A 7 -29.69 -35.09 -39.74
CA PHE A 7 -29.54 -34.56 -38.40
C PHE A 7 -28.06 -34.17 -38.21
N LEU A 8 -27.74 -32.89 -38.35
CA LEU A 8 -26.48 -32.34 -37.86
C LEU A 8 -26.58 -32.25 -36.34
N CYS A 9 -26.15 -33.33 -35.70
CA CYS A 9 -25.84 -33.37 -34.27
C CYS A 9 -24.55 -32.55 -34.05
N ILE A 10 -24.69 -31.23 -33.93
CA ILE A 10 -23.68 -30.38 -33.28
C ILE A 10 -24.10 -30.27 -31.81
N SER A 11 -23.92 -31.37 -31.09
CA SER A 11 -24.14 -31.41 -29.66
C SER A 11 -22.99 -30.71 -28.94
N LYS A 12 -23.30 -29.54 -28.38
CA LYS A 12 -22.81 -29.06 -27.08
C LYS A 12 -21.29 -28.98 -26.88
N VAL A 13 -20.59 -28.13 -27.64
CA VAL A 13 -19.39 -27.42 -27.18
C VAL A 13 -19.39 -26.10 -27.98
N TRP A 14 -18.97 -24.98 -27.39
CA TRP A 14 -18.98 -23.61 -27.97
C TRP A 14 -20.26 -22.79 -27.79
N ILE A 15 -20.75 -22.68 -26.55
CA ILE A 15 -21.29 -21.40 -26.08
C ILE A 15 -20.24 -20.85 -25.12
N GLN A 16 -19.16 -20.31 -25.68
CA GLN A 16 -18.36 -19.30 -25.00
C GLN A 16 -18.67 -18.02 -25.75
N THR A 17 -19.24 -17.06 -25.02
CA THR A 17 -19.62 -15.73 -25.49
C THR A 17 -18.43 -15.08 -26.21
N ALA A 18 -18.47 -15.10 -27.55
CA ALA A 18 -17.55 -14.32 -28.37
C ALA A 18 -17.92 -12.85 -28.19
N PHE A 19 -17.30 -12.19 -27.23
CA PHE A 19 -17.41 -10.76 -27.03
C PHE A 19 -16.84 -10.07 -28.27
N THR A 20 -17.65 -9.27 -28.97
CA THR A 20 -17.18 -8.61 -30.19
C THR A 20 -16.29 -7.43 -29.83
N ALA A 21 -15.41 -7.01 -30.73
CA ALA A 21 -14.58 -5.84 -30.49
C ALA A 21 -15.41 -4.56 -30.25
N ASP A 22 -16.59 -4.49 -30.87
CA ASP A 22 -17.54 -3.39 -30.70
C ASP A 22 -18.12 -3.37 -29.27
N ASP A 23 -18.46 -4.54 -28.72
CA ASP A 23 -18.92 -4.67 -27.33
C ASP A 23 -17.81 -4.26 -26.35
N TRP A 24 -16.55 -4.62 -26.64
CA TRP A 24 -15.40 -4.24 -25.82
C TRP A 24 -15.16 -2.74 -25.84
N LEU A 25 -15.15 -2.14 -27.03
CA LEU A 25 -14.96 -0.70 -27.18
C LEU A 25 -16.10 0.07 -26.51
N SER A 26 -17.33 -0.45 -26.55
CA SER A 26 -18.48 0.14 -25.86
C SER A 26 -18.35 0.01 -24.34
N LYS A 27 -18.02 -1.19 -23.82
CA LYS A 27 -17.83 -1.47 -22.39
C LYS A 27 -16.82 -0.52 -21.73
N TYR A 28 -15.73 -0.19 -22.43
CA TYR A 28 -14.66 0.65 -21.88
C TYR A 28 -14.72 2.14 -22.32
N GLY A 29 -15.84 2.56 -22.91
CA GLY A 29 -16.15 3.98 -23.17
C GLY A 29 -15.58 4.57 -24.46
N TYR A 30 -15.14 3.75 -25.41
CA TYR A 30 -14.65 4.19 -26.72
C TYR A 30 -15.73 4.26 -27.79
N LEU A 31 -16.83 3.54 -27.62
CA LEU A 31 -18.02 3.59 -28.48
C LEU A 31 -19.28 3.87 -27.65
N PRO A 32 -20.28 4.58 -28.22
CA PRO A 32 -21.57 4.71 -27.57
C PRO A 32 -22.28 3.36 -27.52
N PRO A 33 -23.10 3.10 -26.49
CA PRO A 33 -23.88 1.87 -26.41
C PRO A 33 -24.82 1.75 -27.62
N SER A 34 -24.94 0.55 -28.16
CA SER A 34 -25.83 0.25 -29.28
C SER A 34 -27.28 0.59 -28.90
N ASP A 35 -27.93 1.44 -29.70
CA ASP A 35 -29.34 1.80 -29.49
C ASP A 35 -30.23 0.57 -29.72
N PRO A 36 -30.95 0.08 -28.68
CA PRO A 36 -31.80 -1.10 -28.79
C PRO A 36 -32.96 -0.95 -29.79
N SER A 37 -33.35 0.29 -30.09
CA SER A 37 -34.50 0.60 -30.95
C SER A 37 -34.14 0.66 -32.44
N THR A 38 -32.90 1.04 -32.77
CA THR A 38 -32.45 1.20 -34.16
C THR A 38 -31.49 0.10 -34.61
N GLY A 39 -30.99 -0.75 -33.69
CA GLY A 39 -30.05 -1.83 -34.02
C GLY A 39 -28.83 -1.28 -34.77
N GLN A 40 -28.40 -0.07 -34.39
CA GLN A 40 -27.54 0.75 -35.23
C GLN A 40 -26.19 0.06 -35.47
N LEU A 41 -25.99 -0.41 -36.70
CA LEU A 41 -24.70 -0.87 -37.19
C LEU A 41 -23.72 0.30 -37.06
N GLN A 42 -22.74 0.16 -36.16
CA GLN A 42 -21.70 1.17 -35.98
C GLN A 42 -20.97 1.35 -37.32
N ALA A 43 -20.83 2.59 -37.77
CA ALA A 43 -20.08 2.85 -38.99
C ALA A 43 -18.65 2.33 -38.81
N TRP A 44 -18.11 1.62 -39.81
CA TRP A 44 -16.73 1.11 -39.78
C TRP A 44 -15.70 2.20 -39.42
N THR A 45 -15.96 3.44 -39.84
CA THR A 45 -15.16 4.61 -39.50
C THR A 45 -15.19 4.96 -38.01
N ALA A 46 -16.35 4.80 -37.35
CA ALA A 46 -16.49 5.01 -35.91
C ALA A 46 -15.70 3.96 -35.13
N VAL A 47 -15.84 2.67 -35.49
CA VAL A 47 -15.07 1.57 -34.88
C VAL A 47 -13.57 1.77 -35.07
N THR A 48 -13.13 2.09 -36.29
CA THR A 48 -11.72 2.38 -36.58
C THR A 48 -11.18 3.50 -35.68
N ASN A 49 -11.92 4.60 -35.54
CA ASN A 49 -11.50 5.72 -34.69
C ASN A 49 -11.52 5.38 -33.19
N ALA A 50 -12.45 4.53 -32.74
CA ALA A 50 -12.48 4.02 -31.38
C ALA A 50 -11.27 3.14 -31.08
N VAL A 51 -10.89 2.25 -32.01
CA VAL A 51 -9.66 1.45 -31.91
C VAL A 51 -8.43 2.35 -31.83
N ARG A 52 -8.33 3.40 -32.67
CA ARG A 52 -7.24 4.40 -32.60
C ARG A 52 -7.15 5.06 -31.23
N ALA A 53 -8.28 5.50 -30.70
CA ALA A 53 -8.35 6.15 -29.39
C ALA A 53 -7.91 5.20 -28.26
N MET A 54 -8.34 3.94 -28.31
CA MET A 54 -7.93 2.90 -27.37
C MET A 54 -6.44 2.59 -27.47
N GLN A 55 -5.92 2.36 -28.67
CA GLN A 55 -4.50 2.10 -28.90
C GLN A 55 -3.64 3.24 -28.35
N LYS A 56 -4.03 4.48 -28.63
CA LYS A 56 -3.34 5.66 -28.11
C LYS A 56 -3.36 5.72 -26.58
N PHE A 57 -4.49 5.41 -25.94
CA PHE A 57 -4.61 5.37 -24.48
C PHE A 57 -3.77 4.25 -23.87
N ALA A 58 -3.78 3.07 -24.48
CA ALA A 58 -2.99 1.91 -24.08
C ALA A 58 -1.48 2.08 -24.29
N GLY A 59 -1.07 3.07 -25.10
CA GLY A 59 0.31 3.28 -25.51
C GLY A 59 0.77 2.34 -26.61
N LEU A 60 -0.16 1.80 -27.42
CA LEU A 60 0.09 1.03 -28.64
C LEU A 60 0.25 1.97 -29.85
N LYS A 61 0.65 1.39 -30.98
CA LYS A 61 0.69 2.12 -32.26
C LYS A 61 -0.74 2.43 -32.70
N ASP A 62 -1.00 3.70 -33.03
CA ASP A 62 -2.28 4.18 -33.55
C ASP A 62 -2.46 3.73 -35.01
N THR A 63 -2.97 2.51 -35.21
CA THR A 63 -3.22 1.91 -36.52
C THR A 63 -4.71 1.98 -36.89
N GLY A 64 -5.59 1.92 -35.89
CA GLY A 64 -7.04 1.79 -36.07
C GLY A 64 -7.46 0.38 -36.51
N VAL A 65 -6.54 -0.58 -36.44
CA VAL A 65 -6.76 -1.98 -36.82
C VAL A 65 -6.56 -2.86 -35.60
N LEU A 66 -7.41 -3.87 -35.44
CA LEU A 66 -7.25 -4.92 -34.43
C LEU A 66 -6.11 -5.86 -34.83
N ASP A 67 -4.88 -5.37 -34.75
CA ASP A 67 -3.69 -6.19 -34.91
C ASP A 67 -3.49 -7.13 -33.72
N GLU A 68 -2.55 -8.06 -33.83
CA GLU A 68 -2.34 -9.10 -32.82
C GLU A 68 -1.92 -8.52 -31.46
N GLU A 69 -1.17 -7.42 -31.43
CA GLU A 69 -0.80 -6.72 -30.19
C GLU A 69 -2.05 -6.10 -29.53
N THR A 70 -2.92 -5.47 -30.33
CA THR A 70 -4.17 -4.88 -29.86
C THR A 70 -5.12 -5.94 -29.28
N LYS A 71 -5.29 -7.08 -29.98
CA LYS A 71 -6.11 -8.20 -29.50
C LYS A 71 -5.54 -8.80 -28.21
N ALA A 72 -4.23 -9.01 -28.16
CA ALA A 72 -3.58 -9.55 -26.97
C ALA A 72 -3.79 -8.64 -25.74
N LEU A 73 -3.72 -7.32 -25.93
CA LEU A 73 -4.01 -6.37 -24.88
C LEU A 73 -5.50 -6.36 -24.48
N MET A 74 -6.42 -6.40 -25.45
CA MET A 74 -7.87 -6.44 -25.18
C MET A 74 -8.28 -7.69 -24.39
N SER A 75 -7.55 -8.79 -24.55
CA SER A 75 -7.73 -10.03 -23.80
C SER A 75 -6.95 -10.10 -22.49
N SER A 76 -6.21 -9.03 -22.12
CA SER A 76 -5.47 -9.00 -20.86
C SER A 76 -6.37 -8.59 -19.68
N PRO A 77 -6.11 -9.12 -18.46
CA PRO A 77 -6.88 -8.74 -17.28
C PRO A 77 -6.82 -7.23 -17.03
N ARG A 78 -7.94 -6.61 -16.66
CA ARG A 78 -8.03 -5.15 -16.46
C ARG A 78 -9.13 -4.74 -15.49
N CYS A 79 -9.08 -3.49 -15.04
CA CYS A 79 -10.20 -2.86 -14.32
C CYS A 79 -11.43 -2.73 -15.24
N SER A 80 -12.61 -2.95 -14.67
CA SER A 80 -13.90 -2.97 -15.38
C SER A 80 -14.45 -1.58 -15.71
N LEU A 81 -13.90 -0.52 -15.09
CA LEU A 81 -14.30 0.86 -15.35
C LEU A 81 -13.89 1.33 -16.76
N PRO A 82 -14.66 2.27 -17.36
CA PRO A 82 -14.33 2.82 -18.66
C PRO A 82 -13.07 3.71 -18.60
N ASP A 83 -12.29 3.72 -19.69
CA ASP A 83 -11.07 4.53 -19.81
C ASP A 83 -11.39 6.00 -20.08
N GLN A 84 -12.55 6.25 -20.69
CA GLN A 84 -13.08 7.56 -20.94
C GLN A 84 -14.37 7.72 -20.16
N GLU A 85 -14.43 8.72 -19.27
CA GLU A 85 -15.72 9.11 -18.67
C GLU A 85 -16.68 9.45 -19.81
N GLU A 86 -17.91 8.91 -19.74
CA GLU A 86 -18.97 9.32 -20.64
C GLU A 86 -19.04 10.86 -20.58
N SER A 87 -18.76 11.51 -21.70
CA SER A 87 -19.08 12.91 -21.88
C SER A 87 -20.58 13.05 -21.70
N SER A 88 -21.00 13.30 -20.46
CA SER A 88 -22.37 13.54 -20.07
C SER A 88 -22.99 14.54 -21.04
N LYS A 89 -23.82 14.01 -21.94
CA LYS A 89 -24.76 14.71 -22.82
C LYS A 89 -24.19 16.00 -23.41
N SER A 90 -23.57 15.93 -24.59
CA SER A 90 -23.45 17.11 -25.45
C SER A 90 -24.86 17.52 -25.91
N PRO A 91 -25.41 18.68 -25.52
CA PRO A 91 -26.37 19.35 -26.37
C PRO A 91 -25.57 19.98 -27.51
N SER A 92 -26.03 19.74 -28.74
CA SER A 92 -25.62 20.45 -29.93
C SER A 92 -25.47 21.96 -29.71
N SER A 93 -24.27 22.50 -29.88
CA SER A 93 -24.01 23.78 -30.55
C SER A 93 -22.53 24.15 -30.43
N HIS A 94 -21.94 24.45 -31.59
CA HIS A 94 -20.70 25.21 -31.69
C HIS A 94 -20.94 26.59 -31.08
N GLU A 95 -20.49 26.86 -29.86
CA GLU A 95 -20.10 28.22 -29.39
C GLU A 95 -19.43 28.26 -27.99
N ASP A 96 -19.43 27.20 -27.18
CA ASP A 96 -18.84 27.26 -25.83
C ASP A 96 -17.45 26.61 -25.67
N ARG A 97 -16.50 27.01 -26.52
CA ARG A 97 -15.06 26.63 -26.41
C ARG A 97 -14.32 27.27 -25.21
N LYS A 98 -15.01 27.97 -24.29
CA LYS A 98 -14.39 28.72 -23.18
C LYS A 98 -14.79 28.29 -21.76
N LYS A 99 -15.52 27.18 -21.60
CA LYS A 99 -15.61 26.49 -20.31
C LYS A 99 -15.02 25.09 -20.46
N ARG A 100 -13.70 24.97 -20.27
CA ARG A 100 -13.13 23.73 -19.71
C ARG A 100 -13.90 23.49 -18.41
N LYS A 101 -14.99 22.69 -18.47
CA LYS A 101 -15.69 22.18 -17.29
C LYS A 101 -14.59 21.59 -16.43
N ARG A 102 -14.26 22.29 -15.35
CA ARG A 102 -13.41 21.77 -14.29
C ARG A 102 -13.99 20.41 -13.96
N ARG A 103 -13.23 19.33 -14.19
CA ARG A 103 -13.59 17.98 -13.76
C ARG A 103 -14.15 18.12 -12.35
N ALA A 104 -15.39 17.72 -12.13
CA ALA A 104 -15.92 17.72 -10.78
C ALA A 104 -14.95 16.88 -9.95
N ILE A 105 -14.27 17.51 -9.00
CA ILE A 105 -13.20 16.85 -8.26
C ILE A 105 -13.88 15.73 -7.46
N SER A 106 -13.62 14.49 -7.85
CA SER A 106 -14.10 13.34 -7.11
C SER A 106 -13.14 13.11 -5.96
N MET A 107 -13.51 13.53 -4.75
CA MET A 107 -12.69 13.34 -3.55
C MET A 107 -13.55 13.22 -2.31
N TRP A 108 -13.05 12.52 -1.29
CA TRP A 108 -13.65 12.55 0.03
C TRP A 108 -13.44 13.92 0.68
N SER A 109 -14.50 14.48 1.28
CA SER A 109 -14.40 15.72 2.07
C SER A 109 -13.70 15.52 3.41
N ARG A 110 -13.76 14.29 3.94
CA ARG A 110 -13.11 13.86 5.18
C ARG A 110 -11.76 13.21 4.90
N ARG A 111 -10.87 13.27 5.89
CA ARG A 111 -9.53 12.65 5.83
C ARG A 111 -9.48 11.27 6.48
N ASN A 112 -10.35 11.04 7.45
CA ASN A 112 -10.44 9.77 8.16
C ASN A 112 -11.49 8.92 7.44
N ILE A 113 -11.03 7.86 6.80
CA ILE A 113 -11.83 6.96 5.97
C ILE A 113 -11.80 5.59 6.63
N ASN A 114 -12.97 5.09 7.04
CA ASN A 114 -13.04 3.77 7.63
C ASN A 114 -13.09 2.68 6.56
N TRP A 115 -12.56 1.47 6.79
CA TRP A 115 -12.59 0.39 5.80
C TRP A 115 -12.90 -0.98 6.39
N ARG A 116 -13.56 -1.86 5.64
CA ARG A 116 -13.82 -3.26 6.03
C ARG A 116 -13.82 -4.19 4.84
N VAL A 117 -13.36 -5.42 5.07
CA VAL A 117 -13.58 -6.53 4.13
C VAL A 117 -14.90 -7.22 4.48
N ARG A 118 -15.84 -7.23 3.55
CA ARG A 118 -17.22 -7.72 3.75
C ARG A 118 -17.39 -9.18 3.35
N SER A 119 -16.85 -9.57 2.21
CA SER A 119 -16.85 -10.96 1.74
C SER A 119 -15.43 -11.40 1.39
N TYR A 120 -15.26 -12.71 1.16
CA TYR A 120 -13.99 -13.33 0.82
C TYR A 120 -14.24 -14.35 -0.31
N PRO A 121 -13.30 -14.55 -1.23
CA PRO A 121 -13.44 -15.53 -2.29
C PRO A 121 -13.44 -16.95 -1.69
N SER A 122 -14.36 -17.80 -2.15
CA SER A 122 -14.56 -19.14 -1.57
C SER A 122 -13.44 -20.14 -1.93
N SER A 123 -12.73 -19.90 -3.03
CA SER A 123 -11.77 -20.83 -3.64
C SER A 123 -10.34 -20.28 -3.72
N SER A 124 -10.03 -19.17 -3.05
CA SER A 124 -8.68 -18.58 -3.10
C SER A 124 -7.68 -19.34 -2.23
N ALA A 125 -6.43 -19.40 -2.70
CA ALA A 125 -5.29 -19.87 -1.92
C ALA A 125 -4.90 -18.91 -0.78
N LEU A 126 -5.38 -17.66 -0.80
CA LEU A 126 -5.06 -16.65 0.21
C LEU A 126 -5.98 -16.80 1.43
N SER A 127 -5.39 -16.81 2.63
CA SER A 127 -6.17 -16.80 3.88
C SER A 127 -6.89 -15.46 4.07
N ARG A 128 -7.95 -15.45 4.90
CA ARG A 128 -8.69 -14.21 5.21
C ARG A 128 -7.80 -13.17 5.88
N GLU A 129 -6.86 -13.60 6.72
CA GLU A 129 -5.89 -12.74 7.41
C GLU A 129 -4.90 -12.13 6.41
N MET A 130 -4.47 -12.92 5.42
CA MET A 130 -3.64 -12.40 4.32
C MET A 130 -4.40 -11.35 3.53
N ILE A 131 -5.64 -11.63 3.10
CA ILE A 131 -6.48 -10.67 2.37
C ILE A 131 -6.65 -9.36 3.15
N ARG A 132 -7.00 -9.43 4.44
CA ARG A 132 -7.11 -8.24 5.30
C ARG A 132 -5.80 -7.48 5.41
N SER A 133 -4.66 -8.19 5.51
CA SER A 133 -3.34 -7.57 5.55
C SER A 133 -3.02 -6.85 4.25
N LEU A 134 -3.32 -7.45 3.10
CA LEU A 134 -3.12 -6.84 1.78
C LEU A 134 -3.98 -5.60 1.59
N VAL A 135 -5.24 -5.62 2.04
CA VAL A 135 -6.12 -4.44 2.06
C VAL A 135 -5.50 -3.33 2.89
N PHE A 136 -5.05 -3.62 4.11
CA PHE A 136 -4.38 -2.64 4.96
C PHE A 136 -3.15 -2.03 4.29
N TYR A 137 -2.26 -2.85 3.72
CA TYR A 137 -1.06 -2.33 3.07
C TYR A 137 -1.38 -1.55 1.80
N ALA A 138 -2.37 -1.96 1.01
CA ALA A 138 -2.78 -1.23 -0.18
C ALA A 138 -3.34 0.16 0.16
N LEU A 139 -4.12 0.29 1.25
CA LEU A 139 -4.55 1.60 1.75
C LEU A 139 -3.37 2.44 2.26
N ARG A 140 -2.38 1.81 2.93
CA ARG A 140 -1.18 2.53 3.39
C ARG A 140 -0.38 3.16 2.26
N VAL A 141 -0.35 2.56 1.06
CA VAL A 141 0.31 3.14 -0.12
C VAL A 141 -0.22 4.54 -0.43
N TRP A 142 -1.53 4.73 -0.32
CA TRP A 142 -2.19 6.02 -0.55
C TRP A 142 -2.14 6.94 0.67
N ALA A 143 -2.06 6.38 1.88
CA ALA A 143 -1.91 7.14 3.12
C ALA A 143 -0.52 7.79 3.25
N GLU A 144 0.57 7.08 2.93
CA GLU A 144 1.95 7.55 3.15
C GLU A 144 2.24 8.96 2.57
N PRO A 145 1.80 9.32 1.35
CA PRO A 145 2.04 10.65 0.80
C PRO A 145 0.96 11.70 1.10
N THR A 146 -0.15 11.33 1.76
CA THR A 146 -1.32 12.19 1.97
C THR A 146 -1.64 12.36 3.45
N PRO A 147 -2.50 13.31 3.82
CA PRO A 147 -3.02 13.39 5.19
C PRO A 147 -4.23 12.47 5.43
N LEU A 148 -4.42 11.42 4.60
CA LEU A 148 -5.51 10.47 4.76
C LEU A 148 -5.18 9.44 5.85
N GLU A 149 -6.17 9.12 6.66
CA GLU A 149 -6.08 8.11 7.72
C GLU A 149 -7.11 7.01 7.47
N PHE A 150 -6.66 5.76 7.55
CA PHE A 150 -7.52 4.60 7.32
C PHE A 150 -7.66 3.77 8.60
N HIS A 151 -8.90 3.59 9.06
CA HIS A 151 -9.21 2.79 10.24
C HIS A 151 -10.16 1.66 9.89
N GLU A 152 -10.00 0.48 10.48
CA GLU A 152 -10.87 -0.64 10.16
C GLU A 152 -12.29 -0.41 10.74
N ALA A 153 -13.24 0.00 9.88
CA ALA A 153 -14.67 0.26 10.15
C ALA A 153 -15.47 0.31 8.82
N ALA A 154 -16.51 1.14 8.59
CA ALA A 154 -17.54 0.83 7.58
C ALA A 154 -17.70 1.74 6.33
N ASP A 155 -16.76 2.64 6.01
CA ASP A 155 -16.96 3.57 4.87
C ASP A 155 -16.58 2.97 3.50
N LEU A 156 -15.35 2.46 3.39
CA LEU A 156 -14.81 1.76 2.24
C LEU A 156 -15.03 0.25 2.44
N GLN A 157 -15.72 -0.39 1.52
CA GLN A 157 -16.18 -1.76 1.67
C GLN A 157 -15.63 -2.61 0.53
N VAL A 158 -14.83 -3.61 0.88
CA VAL A 158 -14.25 -4.56 -0.07
C VAL A 158 -15.11 -5.82 -0.11
N ASP A 159 -15.69 -6.11 -1.28
CA ASP A 159 -16.50 -7.28 -1.54
C ASP A 159 -15.92 -8.07 -2.73
N PHE A 160 -15.83 -9.39 -2.58
CA PHE A 160 -15.61 -10.34 -3.66
C PHE A 160 -16.97 -10.82 -4.16
N LEU A 161 -17.26 -10.60 -5.45
CA LEU A 161 -18.57 -10.84 -6.07
C LEU A 161 -18.41 -11.61 -7.39
N HIS A 162 -19.49 -12.22 -7.87
CA HIS A 162 -19.50 -13.02 -9.11
C HIS A 162 -20.40 -12.37 -10.15
N GLY A 163 -20.03 -12.47 -11.43
CA GLY A 163 -20.88 -12.10 -12.56
C GLY A 163 -21.63 -10.78 -12.40
N TYR A 164 -22.94 -10.78 -12.66
CA TYR A 164 -23.81 -9.64 -12.36
C TYR A 164 -24.12 -9.54 -10.86
N HIS A 165 -23.77 -8.41 -10.24
CA HIS A 165 -23.82 -8.24 -8.78
C HIS A 165 -24.49 -6.93 -8.34
N GLY A 166 -25.46 -6.44 -9.12
CA GLY A 166 -26.35 -5.34 -8.71
C GLY A 166 -25.85 -3.94 -9.04
N ASP A 167 -24.80 -3.83 -9.85
CA ASP A 167 -24.32 -2.57 -10.44
C ASP A 167 -24.23 -2.68 -11.98
N SER A 168 -23.69 -1.63 -12.61
CA SER A 168 -23.53 -1.51 -14.06
C SER A 168 -22.27 -2.18 -14.62
N TYR A 169 -21.50 -2.88 -13.80
CA TYR A 169 -20.18 -3.41 -14.14
C TYR A 169 -20.09 -4.91 -13.80
N PRO A 170 -20.82 -5.77 -14.54
CA PRO A 170 -20.77 -7.22 -14.30
C PRO A 170 -19.37 -7.78 -14.59
N PHE A 171 -18.95 -8.73 -13.75
CA PHE A 171 -17.74 -9.51 -13.98
C PHE A 171 -17.97 -10.59 -15.05
N ASP A 172 -16.88 -10.98 -15.71
CA ASP A 172 -16.86 -11.91 -16.85
C ASP A 172 -16.07 -13.20 -16.57
N GLY A 173 -15.62 -13.39 -15.33
CA GLY A 173 -14.87 -14.55 -14.89
C GLY A 173 -13.36 -14.39 -15.12
N VAL A 174 -12.64 -15.51 -15.08
CA VAL A 174 -11.17 -15.54 -15.04
C VAL A 174 -10.52 -14.79 -16.20
N GLY A 175 -9.63 -13.86 -15.87
CA GLY A 175 -8.69 -13.20 -16.79
C GLY A 175 -9.23 -11.97 -17.51
N GLY A 176 -10.47 -11.58 -17.23
CA GLY A 176 -11.12 -10.40 -17.82
C GLY A 176 -11.12 -9.20 -16.87
N ALA A 177 -12.30 -8.83 -16.39
CA ALA A 177 -12.52 -7.75 -15.45
C ALA A 177 -12.16 -8.20 -14.03
N VAL A 178 -11.05 -7.71 -13.48
CA VAL A 178 -10.54 -8.16 -12.16
C VAL A 178 -11.18 -7.43 -10.98
N GLY A 179 -11.75 -6.24 -11.21
CA GLY A 179 -12.34 -5.41 -10.18
C GLY A 179 -12.82 -4.05 -10.69
N HIS A 180 -13.48 -3.32 -9.79
CA HIS A 180 -13.78 -1.89 -9.89
C HIS A 180 -14.03 -1.28 -8.52
N ALA A 181 -13.91 0.04 -8.44
CA ALA A 181 -14.38 0.79 -7.28
C ALA A 181 -15.19 2.02 -7.67
N PHE A 182 -16.12 2.37 -6.80
CA PHE A 182 -16.93 3.57 -6.98
C PHE A 182 -16.23 4.80 -6.46
N PHE A 183 -16.16 5.81 -7.33
CA PHE A 183 -15.61 7.12 -7.04
C PHE A 183 -16.31 7.80 -5.85
N PRO A 184 -15.61 8.65 -5.07
CA PRO A 184 -16.21 9.42 -3.98
C PRO A 184 -17.40 10.30 -4.40
N SER A 185 -17.46 10.69 -5.67
CA SER A 185 -18.54 11.48 -6.25
C SER A 185 -19.82 10.68 -6.50
N ASP A 186 -19.81 9.35 -6.39
CA ASP A 186 -21.00 8.52 -6.53
C ASP A 186 -21.85 8.61 -5.23
N PRO A 187 -23.01 9.27 -5.25
CA PRO A 187 -23.76 9.56 -4.03
C PRO A 187 -24.35 8.31 -3.36
N THR A 188 -24.49 7.19 -4.08
CA THR A 188 -25.14 5.98 -3.56
C THR A 188 -24.16 4.83 -3.35
N ARG A 189 -23.07 4.79 -4.09
CA ARG A 189 -22.13 3.65 -4.11
C ARG A 189 -20.71 3.99 -3.64
N ALA A 190 -20.39 5.26 -3.39
CA ALA A 190 -19.05 5.68 -2.98
C ALA A 190 -18.49 4.83 -1.83
N GLY A 191 -17.23 4.40 -1.99
CA GLY A 191 -16.55 3.52 -1.05
C GLY A 191 -16.75 2.02 -1.32
N GLY A 192 -17.65 1.62 -2.21
CA GLY A 192 -17.73 0.23 -2.67
C GLY A 192 -16.55 -0.13 -3.56
N VAL A 193 -15.85 -1.21 -3.20
CA VAL A 193 -14.74 -1.81 -3.95
C VAL A 193 -15.10 -3.26 -4.21
N HIS A 194 -15.34 -3.60 -5.47
CA HIS A 194 -15.72 -4.93 -5.90
C HIS A 194 -14.55 -5.60 -6.61
N LEU A 195 -14.28 -6.84 -6.22
CA LEU A 195 -13.27 -7.70 -6.83
C LEU A 195 -13.96 -8.93 -7.39
N ASP A 196 -13.51 -9.42 -8.56
CA ASP A 196 -14.08 -10.63 -9.13
C ASP A 196 -13.67 -11.85 -8.29
N ALA A 197 -14.67 -12.53 -7.72
CA ALA A 197 -14.46 -13.72 -6.90
C ALA A 197 -14.05 -14.96 -7.71
N GLU A 198 -14.17 -14.93 -9.05
CA GLU A 198 -13.78 -16.02 -9.95
C GLU A 198 -12.29 -15.97 -10.32
N GLU A 199 -11.64 -14.83 -10.14
CA GLU A 199 -10.21 -14.66 -10.36
C GLU A 199 -9.35 -15.57 -9.47
N GLN A 200 -8.23 -16.02 -10.02
CA GLN A 200 -7.22 -16.77 -9.28
C GLN A 200 -6.34 -15.82 -8.47
N TRP A 201 -6.86 -15.37 -7.33
CA TRP A 201 -6.15 -14.45 -6.44
C TRP A 201 -4.91 -15.08 -5.81
N VAL A 202 -3.76 -14.48 -6.10
CA VAL A 202 -2.44 -14.86 -5.57
C VAL A 202 -1.73 -13.65 -4.96
N PHE A 203 -0.59 -13.89 -4.31
CA PHE A 203 0.25 -12.82 -3.78
C PHE A 203 1.73 -13.15 -4.02
N ARG A 204 2.45 -12.23 -4.68
CA ARG A 204 3.87 -12.38 -5.06
C ARG A 204 4.16 -13.64 -5.88
N GLN A 205 3.18 -14.10 -6.66
CA GLN A 205 3.38 -15.14 -7.67
C GLN A 205 3.55 -14.49 -9.06
N PRO A 206 4.21 -15.17 -10.00
CA PRO A 206 4.26 -14.72 -11.39
C PRO A 206 2.85 -14.54 -11.97
N ALA A 207 2.69 -13.61 -12.92
CA ALA A 207 1.40 -13.36 -13.57
C ALA A 207 0.82 -14.58 -14.31
N SER A 208 1.65 -15.59 -14.61
CA SER A 208 1.21 -16.87 -15.17
C SER A 208 0.46 -17.76 -14.19
N GLU A 209 0.58 -17.52 -12.88
CA GLU A 209 -0.03 -18.33 -11.82
C GLU A 209 -1.29 -17.70 -11.23
N GLY A 210 -1.58 -16.44 -11.56
CA GLY A 210 -2.79 -15.76 -11.14
C GLY A 210 -2.67 -14.23 -11.09
N THR A 211 -3.70 -13.62 -10.52
CA THR A 211 -3.83 -12.17 -10.39
C THR A 211 -3.40 -11.73 -8.99
N ASP A 212 -2.40 -10.85 -8.90
CA ASP A 212 -1.85 -10.38 -7.63
C ASP A 212 -2.82 -9.42 -6.94
N LEU A 213 -3.38 -9.88 -5.82
CA LEU A 213 -4.43 -9.16 -5.10
C LEU A 213 -3.96 -7.79 -4.58
N PHE A 214 -2.71 -7.69 -4.13
CA PHE A 214 -2.17 -6.41 -3.65
C PHE A 214 -2.16 -5.36 -4.75
N THR A 215 -1.73 -5.74 -5.95
CA THR A 215 -1.66 -4.84 -7.11
C THR A 215 -3.04 -4.33 -7.49
N VAL A 216 -4.03 -5.22 -7.59
CA VAL A 216 -5.41 -4.82 -7.91
C VAL A 216 -6.00 -3.93 -6.81
N LEU A 217 -5.79 -4.27 -5.53
CA LEU A 217 -6.26 -3.43 -4.41
C LEU A 217 -5.68 -2.01 -4.45
N VAL A 218 -4.38 -1.85 -4.75
CA VAL A 218 -3.78 -0.52 -4.86
C VAL A 218 -4.46 0.29 -5.99
N HIS A 219 -4.73 -0.34 -7.13
CA HIS A 219 -5.44 0.29 -8.25
C HIS A 219 -6.87 0.69 -7.87
N GLU A 220 -7.67 -0.25 -7.36
CA GLU A 220 -9.08 0.00 -7.04
C GLU A 220 -9.24 1.01 -5.90
N PHE A 221 -8.32 1.05 -4.93
CA PHE A 221 -8.32 2.11 -3.93
C PHE A 221 -7.99 3.49 -4.50
N GLY A 222 -7.19 3.57 -5.57
CA GLY A 222 -7.02 4.83 -6.29
C GLY A 222 -8.36 5.36 -6.83
N HIS A 223 -9.19 4.50 -7.41
CA HIS A 223 -10.55 4.85 -7.84
C HIS A 223 -11.47 5.23 -6.67
N ALA A 224 -11.46 4.44 -5.59
CA ALA A 224 -12.22 4.73 -4.37
C ALA A 224 -11.79 6.06 -3.72
N LEU A 225 -10.58 6.56 -4.02
CA LEU A 225 -10.05 7.84 -3.60
C LEU A 225 -10.20 8.95 -4.67
N GLY A 226 -10.72 8.63 -5.85
CA GLY A 226 -11.07 9.63 -6.86
C GLY A 226 -10.14 9.74 -8.07
N LEU A 227 -9.14 8.86 -8.19
CA LEU A 227 -8.24 8.85 -9.35
C LEU A 227 -8.91 8.11 -10.51
N ALA A 228 -8.84 8.68 -11.70
CA ALA A 228 -9.27 8.02 -12.94
C ALA A 228 -8.11 7.19 -13.54
N HIS A 229 -8.42 6.36 -14.54
CA HIS A 229 -7.41 5.63 -15.28
C HIS A 229 -6.34 6.56 -15.87
N SER A 230 -5.10 6.07 -15.87
CA SER A 230 -3.96 6.72 -16.52
C SER A 230 -3.52 5.96 -17.76
N SER A 231 -3.15 6.70 -18.81
CA SER A 231 -2.50 6.15 -20.00
C SER A 231 -0.99 5.89 -19.79
N SER A 232 -0.43 6.26 -18.64
CA SER A 232 1.00 6.09 -18.36
C SER A 232 1.35 4.63 -18.12
N ARG A 233 2.40 4.13 -18.77
CA ARG A 233 2.89 2.74 -18.64
C ARG A 233 3.39 2.39 -17.23
N HIS A 234 3.72 3.38 -16.42
CA HIS A 234 4.28 3.17 -15.07
C HIS A 234 3.33 3.63 -13.96
N SER A 235 2.08 3.96 -14.30
CA SER A 235 1.07 4.33 -13.32
C SER A 235 0.37 3.09 -12.81
N VAL A 236 0.17 3.01 -11.49
CA VAL A 236 -0.66 1.95 -10.90
C VAL A 236 -2.11 2.09 -11.33
N MET A 237 -2.55 3.30 -11.69
CA MET A 237 -3.87 3.60 -12.25
C MET A 237 -4.00 3.25 -13.74
N ARG A 238 -3.03 2.54 -14.33
CA ARG A 238 -3.19 2.00 -15.69
C ARG A 238 -4.24 0.87 -15.66
N PRO A 239 -5.23 0.86 -16.58
CA PRO A 239 -6.35 -0.08 -16.50
C PRO A 239 -5.94 -1.55 -16.63
N TYR A 240 -4.94 -1.84 -17.47
CA TYR A 240 -4.51 -3.22 -17.73
C TYR A 240 -3.52 -3.69 -16.67
N TYR A 241 -3.79 -4.87 -16.11
CA TYR A 241 -2.95 -5.52 -15.10
C TYR A 241 -1.52 -5.73 -15.62
N GLN A 242 -0.52 -5.36 -14.81
CA GLN A 242 0.90 -5.36 -15.19
C GLN A 242 1.72 -6.43 -14.46
N GLY A 243 1.06 -7.32 -13.72
CA GLY A 243 1.74 -8.27 -12.84
C GLY A 243 1.91 -7.75 -11.40
N PRO A 244 2.59 -8.54 -10.54
CA PRO A 244 2.71 -8.23 -9.12
C PRO A 244 3.57 -6.99 -8.86
N ALA A 245 3.06 -6.08 -8.01
CA ALA A 245 3.73 -4.86 -7.58
C ALA A 245 4.94 -5.08 -6.64
N GLY A 246 5.13 -6.30 -6.13
CA GLY A 246 6.27 -6.67 -5.30
C GLY A 246 5.97 -6.65 -3.80
N ASP A 247 6.91 -6.17 -2.99
CA ASP A 247 6.78 -6.14 -1.52
C ASP A 247 5.96 -4.93 -1.04
N PRO A 248 4.80 -5.12 -0.39
CA PRO A 248 3.96 -4.03 0.10
C PRO A 248 4.65 -3.05 1.05
N LEU A 249 5.70 -3.47 1.78
CA LEU A 249 6.45 -2.58 2.68
C LEU A 249 7.36 -1.59 1.94
N HIS A 250 7.80 -1.98 0.74
CA HIS A 250 8.75 -1.23 -0.07
C HIS A 250 8.13 -0.64 -1.33
N TYR A 251 6.89 -1.01 -1.66
CA TYR A 251 6.15 -0.43 -2.77
C TYR A 251 5.99 1.08 -2.58
N ARG A 252 6.15 1.83 -3.67
CA ARG A 252 6.00 3.29 -3.70
C ARG A 252 5.25 3.68 -4.97
N LEU A 253 4.36 4.66 -4.84
CA LEU A 253 3.63 5.21 -5.97
C LEU A 253 4.58 5.82 -7.00
N GLY A 254 4.24 5.66 -8.27
CA GLY A 254 4.92 6.36 -9.35
C GLY A 254 4.73 7.89 -9.24
N PRO A 255 5.60 8.70 -9.88
CA PRO A 255 5.54 10.17 -9.77
C PRO A 255 4.18 10.77 -10.14
N GLN A 256 3.53 10.22 -11.17
CA GLN A 256 2.22 10.70 -11.63
C GLN A 256 1.10 10.37 -10.64
N ASP A 257 1.08 9.15 -10.09
CA ASP A 257 0.07 8.74 -9.11
C ASP A 257 0.22 9.55 -7.83
N LEU A 258 1.48 9.76 -7.41
CA LEU A 258 1.84 10.61 -6.28
C LEU A 258 1.40 12.07 -6.48
N GLU A 259 1.65 12.64 -7.66
CA GLU A 259 1.21 13.98 -8.00
C GLU A 259 -0.32 14.09 -7.95
N HIS A 260 -1.04 13.17 -8.59
CA HIS A 260 -2.50 13.21 -8.67
C HIS A 260 -3.16 13.05 -7.31
N ILE A 261 -2.72 12.09 -6.48
CA ILE A 261 -3.31 11.92 -5.15
C ILE A 261 -3.03 13.13 -4.24
N THR A 262 -1.84 13.73 -4.33
CA THR A 262 -1.51 14.91 -3.52
C THR A 262 -2.17 16.18 -4.04
N GLN A 263 -2.55 16.26 -5.32
CA GLN A 263 -3.42 17.31 -5.83
C GLN A 263 -4.83 17.23 -5.25
N LEU A 264 -5.35 16.01 -5.01
CA LEU A 264 -6.69 15.80 -4.43
C LEU A 264 -6.71 16.06 -2.92
N TYR A 265 -5.78 15.46 -2.17
CA TYR A 265 -5.85 15.46 -0.70
C TYR A 265 -4.83 16.37 -0.01
N GLY A 266 -3.96 17.01 -0.80
CA GLY A 266 -2.76 17.66 -0.31
C GLY A 266 -1.64 16.66 -0.04
N LYS A 267 -0.41 17.16 0.01
CA LYS A 267 0.71 16.40 0.53
C LYS A 267 0.52 16.21 2.03
N ALA A 268 0.87 15.05 2.56
CA ALA A 268 1.08 14.89 3.98
C ALA A 268 1.97 16.05 4.45
N SER A 269 1.43 16.96 5.27
CA SER A 269 2.27 17.94 5.93
C SER A 269 3.25 17.14 6.77
N SER A 270 4.52 17.53 6.73
CA SER A 270 5.51 17.11 7.74
C SER A 270 5.03 17.39 9.18
N ASP A 271 3.91 18.09 9.33
CA ASP A 271 3.34 18.61 10.56
C ASP A 271 2.02 17.92 10.98
N LEU A 272 1.58 16.85 10.29
CA LEU A 272 0.44 16.00 10.71
C LEU A 272 0.84 14.53 10.84
N CYS A 273 2.10 14.27 11.17
CA CYS A 273 2.43 13.04 11.87
C CYS A 273 2.05 13.21 13.34
N ASP A 274 0.94 12.62 13.79
CA ASP A 274 0.86 12.24 15.21
C ASP A 274 1.96 11.17 15.47
N PRO A 275 2.61 11.16 16.65
CA PRO A 275 4.07 11.02 16.80
C PRO A 275 4.57 9.57 16.79
N CYS A 276 4.25 8.80 15.77
CA CYS A 276 4.89 7.52 15.54
C CYS A 276 5.23 7.37 14.06
N ILE A 277 6.49 7.69 13.71
CA ILE A 277 7.20 7.13 12.57
C ILE A 277 6.60 7.64 11.24
N CYS A 278 6.99 8.80 10.74
CA CYS A 278 8.16 8.89 9.87
C CYS A 278 8.61 10.36 9.73
N ASN A 279 9.87 10.61 10.09
CA ASN A 279 10.67 11.76 9.68
C ASN A 279 10.36 13.13 10.33
N SER A 280 10.34 13.20 11.66
CA SER A 280 10.77 14.44 12.33
C SER A 280 12.25 14.31 12.66
N SER A 281 13.07 15.25 12.17
CA SER A 281 14.32 15.54 12.87
C SER A 281 13.93 16.09 14.23
N ILE A 282 13.84 15.21 15.24
CA ILE A 282 13.57 15.58 16.63
C ILE A 282 14.45 16.79 16.97
N ASP A 283 13.81 17.92 17.26
CA ASP A 283 14.52 19.14 17.65
C ASP A 283 15.13 18.92 19.04
N ARG A 284 16.39 18.48 19.00
CA ARG A 284 17.28 18.26 20.15
C ARG A 284 17.30 19.41 21.17
N CYS A 285 17.09 20.65 20.71
CA CYS A 285 17.22 21.83 21.53
C CYS A 285 15.92 22.15 22.26
N ASN A 286 14.81 21.59 21.78
CA ASN A 286 13.46 21.85 22.28
C ASN A 286 12.65 20.55 22.49
N THR A 287 13.31 19.47 22.88
CA THR A 287 12.68 18.18 23.22
C THR A 287 13.01 17.75 24.64
N SER A 288 12.10 17.03 25.28
CA SER A 288 12.40 16.23 26.46
C SER A 288 12.97 14.88 26.05
N PHE A 289 13.79 14.28 26.92
CA PHE A 289 14.29 12.93 26.76
C PHE A 289 13.57 11.99 27.72
N ASP A 290 13.30 10.78 27.26
CA ASP A 290 12.64 9.76 28.06
C ASP A 290 13.63 9.11 29.03
N VAL A 291 14.87 8.90 28.56
CA VAL A 291 15.95 8.32 29.34
C VAL A 291 17.26 8.99 29.02
N VAL A 292 18.08 9.19 30.05
CA VAL A 292 19.50 9.54 29.91
C VAL A 292 20.30 8.46 30.62
N ALA A 293 21.28 7.89 29.93
CA ALA A 293 22.12 6.83 30.48
C ALA A 293 23.59 7.06 30.15
N ARG A 294 24.47 6.75 31.10
CA ARG A 294 25.91 6.65 30.83
C ARG A 294 26.23 5.19 30.51
N ILE A 295 26.83 4.97 29.34
CA ILE A 295 27.21 3.64 28.87
C ILE A 295 28.64 3.72 28.36
N ARG A 296 29.53 2.94 28.98
CA ARG A 296 30.96 2.85 28.66
C ARG A 296 31.66 4.22 28.60
N GLY A 297 31.31 5.09 29.54
CA GLY A 297 31.88 6.44 29.65
C GLY A 297 31.23 7.50 28.76
N GLU A 298 30.46 7.11 27.74
CA GLU A 298 29.69 8.02 26.89
C GLU A 298 28.28 8.26 27.45
N ILE A 299 27.68 9.41 27.13
CA ILE A 299 26.31 9.75 27.54
C ILE A 299 25.37 9.51 26.36
N PHE A 300 24.29 8.79 26.61
CA PHE A 300 23.24 8.51 25.64
C PHE A 300 21.92 9.15 26.10
N PHE A 301 21.30 9.87 25.18
CA PHE A 301 19.97 10.44 25.34
C PHE A 301 19.00 9.63 24.49
N PHE A 302 17.89 9.19 25.06
CA PHE A 302 16.88 8.38 24.39
C PHE A 302 15.55 9.12 24.34
N LYS A 303 14.89 9.05 23.19
CA LYS A 303 13.51 9.50 22.97
C LYS A 303 12.81 8.45 22.13
N ASP A 304 11.80 7.80 22.68
CA ASP A 304 11.17 6.62 22.09
C ASP A 304 12.22 5.53 21.76
N LEU A 305 12.35 5.16 20.48
CA LEU A 305 13.37 4.23 19.98
C LEU A 305 14.50 4.92 19.20
N MET A 306 14.67 6.23 19.42
CA MET A 306 15.75 7.04 18.89
C MET A 306 16.74 7.41 19.99
N MET A 307 18.02 7.52 19.62
CA MET A 307 19.09 7.89 20.54
C MET A 307 20.12 8.84 19.93
N TRP A 308 20.74 9.62 20.82
CA TRP A 308 21.89 10.47 20.54
C TRP A 308 23.02 10.14 21.49
N ARG A 309 24.25 10.21 20.97
CA ARG A 309 25.47 9.88 21.71
C ARG A 309 26.34 11.11 21.87
N VAL A 310 26.74 11.39 23.10
CA VAL A 310 27.64 12.48 23.47
C VAL A 310 28.89 11.88 24.10
N ASN A 311 30.05 12.32 23.63
CA ASN A 311 31.35 11.92 24.16
C ASN A 311 32.12 13.16 24.66
N GLY A 312 33.40 13.00 25.03
CA GLY A 312 34.22 14.10 25.54
C GLY A 312 34.42 15.28 24.57
N GLY A 313 34.17 15.08 23.27
CA GLY A 313 34.19 16.14 22.25
C GLY A 313 32.80 16.71 21.93
N GLY A 314 31.79 16.39 22.72
CA GLY A 314 30.41 16.81 22.51
C GLY A 314 29.60 15.79 21.72
N LEU A 315 28.62 16.28 20.97
CA LEU A 315 27.63 15.43 20.34
C LEU A 315 28.15 14.78 19.05
N VAL A 316 28.08 13.46 18.99
CA VAL A 316 28.67 12.65 17.91
C VAL A 316 27.92 12.80 16.58
N SER A 317 26.60 12.99 16.62
CA SER A 317 25.77 13.08 15.40
C SER A 317 24.65 14.10 15.52
N GLY A 318 24.47 14.89 14.45
CA GLY A 318 23.32 15.76 14.19
C GLY A 318 21.96 15.04 14.16
N ARG A 319 21.98 13.79 13.68
CA ARG A 319 20.77 12.98 13.46
C ARG A 319 20.66 11.89 14.51
N GLY A 320 19.45 11.70 15.02
CA GLY A 320 19.15 10.59 15.94
C GLY A 320 19.36 9.25 15.24
N ALA A 321 19.88 8.28 15.97
CA ALA A 321 20.06 6.92 15.51
C ALA A 321 18.97 6.03 16.09
N SER A 322 18.45 5.08 15.33
CA SER A 322 17.58 4.05 15.90
C SER A 322 18.35 3.24 16.94
N VAL A 323 17.75 3.05 18.12
CA VAL A 323 18.28 2.19 19.19
C VAL A 323 18.55 0.79 18.65
N ARG A 324 17.63 0.23 17.85
CA ARG A 324 17.79 -1.12 17.26
C ARG A 324 18.93 -1.24 16.27
N ARG A 325 19.41 -0.12 15.70
CA ARG A 325 20.58 -0.12 14.82
C ARG A 325 21.86 -0.48 15.57
N LEU A 326 21.99 0.01 16.81
CA LEU A 326 23.15 -0.26 17.67
C LEU A 326 22.92 -1.52 18.51
N TRP A 327 21.72 -1.70 19.06
CA TRP A 327 21.36 -2.84 19.88
C TRP A 327 20.42 -3.80 19.11
N ARG A 328 20.95 -4.52 18.13
CA ARG A 328 20.17 -5.43 17.25
C ARG A 328 19.48 -6.59 17.98
N GLY A 329 19.94 -6.91 19.20
CA GLY A 329 19.35 -7.97 20.03
C GLY A 329 18.05 -7.56 20.75
N LEU A 330 17.59 -6.31 20.58
CA LEU A 330 16.32 -5.85 21.14
C LEU A 330 15.13 -6.37 20.31
N PRO A 331 13.99 -6.73 20.96
CA PRO A 331 12.84 -7.29 20.28
C PRO A 331 12.18 -6.32 19.29
N PRO A 332 11.58 -6.82 18.20
CA PRO A 332 10.98 -6.01 17.13
C PRO A 332 9.70 -5.27 17.56
N ASP A 333 9.10 -5.65 18.68
CA ASP A 333 7.94 -5.04 19.32
C ASP A 333 8.30 -4.29 20.61
N LEU A 334 9.60 -3.99 20.82
CA LEU A 334 10.09 -3.32 22.03
C LEU A 334 9.24 -2.07 22.38
N PRO A 335 8.55 -2.07 23.54
CA PRO A 335 7.80 -0.90 24.02
C PRO A 335 8.74 0.26 24.40
N ARG A 336 8.17 1.41 24.75
CA ARG A 336 8.92 2.59 25.22
C ARG A 336 9.92 2.24 26.33
N ILE A 337 11.13 2.78 26.20
CA ILE A 337 12.21 2.57 27.16
C ILE A 337 11.97 3.52 28.36
N HIS A 338 11.96 2.95 29.56
CA HIS A 338 11.79 3.70 30.81
C HIS A 338 13.10 3.95 31.54
N ALA A 339 14.08 3.06 31.39
CA ALA A 339 15.43 3.27 31.91
C ALA A 339 16.45 2.41 31.14
N VAL A 340 17.70 2.86 31.14
CA VAL A 340 18.85 2.12 30.61
C VAL A 340 19.98 2.26 31.62
N LEU A 341 20.63 1.17 31.96
CA LEU A 341 21.73 1.16 32.92
C LEU A 341 22.84 0.19 32.50
N GLU A 342 24.07 0.57 32.81
CA GLU A 342 25.24 -0.29 32.66
C GLU A 342 25.53 -0.95 34.01
N ARG A 343 25.55 -2.28 34.03
CA ARG A 343 25.88 -3.05 35.23
C ARG A 343 27.40 -3.06 35.42
N GLN A 344 27.87 -2.63 36.59
CA GLN A 344 29.30 -2.45 36.87
C GLN A 344 30.11 -3.76 36.89
N SER A 345 29.49 -4.89 37.20
CA SER A 345 30.21 -6.17 37.36
C SER A 345 30.72 -6.74 36.04
N ASP A 346 30.01 -6.53 34.93
CA ASP A 346 30.28 -7.15 33.64
C ASP A 346 30.04 -6.23 32.44
N HIS A 347 29.80 -4.94 32.68
CA HIS A 347 29.50 -3.92 31.66
C HIS A 347 28.29 -4.27 30.77
N ALA A 348 27.39 -5.13 31.25
CA ALA A 348 26.18 -5.46 30.54
C ALA A 348 25.24 -4.26 30.50
N ILE A 349 24.63 -4.03 29.34
CA ILE A 349 23.68 -2.93 29.15
C ILE A 349 22.27 -3.49 29.36
N ILE A 350 21.55 -2.87 30.27
CA ILE A 350 20.24 -3.32 30.73
C ILE A 350 19.19 -2.31 30.33
N PHE A 351 18.24 -2.73 29.50
CA PHE A 351 17.09 -1.93 29.10
C PHE A 351 15.87 -2.32 29.93
N ILE A 352 15.20 -1.32 30.49
CA ILE A 352 13.93 -1.46 31.21
C ILE A 352 12.83 -0.87 30.33
N SER A 353 11.90 -1.72 29.90
CA SER A 353 10.80 -1.34 29.02
C SER A 353 9.48 -1.92 29.56
N GLY A 354 8.41 -1.11 29.52
CA GLY A 354 7.12 -1.49 30.10
C GLY A 354 7.14 -1.61 31.63
N ARG A 355 6.14 -2.32 32.21
CA ARG A 355 6.03 -2.55 33.66
C ARG A 355 6.90 -3.71 34.17
N VAL A 356 7.50 -4.53 33.27
CA VAL A 356 8.02 -5.84 33.69
C VAL A 356 9.22 -6.38 32.87
N THR A 357 9.63 -5.77 31.76
CA THR A 357 10.65 -6.38 30.87
C THR A 357 12.04 -5.80 31.11
N VAL A 358 12.97 -6.67 31.49
CA VAL A 358 14.42 -6.37 31.60
C VAL A 358 15.14 -7.12 30.48
N ILE A 359 15.87 -6.39 29.63
CA ILE A 359 16.67 -6.98 28.54
C ILE A 359 18.15 -6.71 28.80
N VAL A 360 18.93 -7.78 28.93
CA VAL A 360 20.38 -7.72 29.16
C VAL A 360 21.11 -8.02 27.85
N LEU A 361 21.94 -7.08 27.41
CA LEU A 361 22.81 -7.25 26.24
C LEU A 361 24.27 -7.27 26.69
N THR A 362 24.93 -8.40 26.51
CA THR A 362 26.31 -8.65 26.97
C THR A 362 27.38 -8.32 25.91
N THR A 363 27.01 -8.14 24.64
CA THR A 363 27.94 -7.76 23.56
C THR A 363 27.23 -7.00 22.42
N ILE A 364 27.82 -5.90 21.93
CA ILE A 364 27.41 -5.22 20.70
C ILE A 364 28.59 -5.18 19.75
N ILE A 365 28.34 -5.61 18.52
CA ILE A 365 29.21 -5.48 17.36
C ILE A 365 29.24 -4.00 16.93
N PHE A 366 30.43 -3.41 16.89
CA PHE A 366 30.68 -2.09 16.29
C PHE A 366 30.49 -2.14 14.77
N PRO A 367 29.91 -1.11 14.10
CA PRO A 367 30.27 -0.83 12.72
C PRO A 367 31.57 -0.02 12.73
N GLN A 368 32.70 -0.69 12.49
CA GLN A 368 33.86 0.02 11.95
C GLN A 368 33.59 0.42 10.50
N SER A 369 34.23 1.52 10.11
CA SER A 369 34.20 2.22 8.82
C SER A 369 33.97 1.35 7.58
N ILE A 370 33.17 1.87 6.66
CA ILE A 370 33.11 1.44 5.27
C ILE A 370 34.48 1.69 4.64
N HIS A 371 35.33 0.67 4.56
CA HIS A 371 36.26 0.42 3.46
C HIS A 371 36.93 -0.96 3.64
N ASN A 372 36.76 -1.82 2.63
CA ASN A 372 37.52 -3.04 2.33
C ASN A 372 37.55 -4.14 3.41
N ALA A 373 36.86 -5.25 3.16
CA ALA A 373 37.49 -6.58 3.00
C ALA A 373 36.41 -7.66 2.87
N TYR A 374 36.58 -8.48 1.83
CA TYR A 374 35.95 -9.78 1.70
C TYR A 374 36.47 -10.73 2.80
N SER A 375 35.64 -11.72 3.10
CA SER A 375 35.95 -13.06 3.64
C SER A 375 36.03 -13.28 5.16
N HIS A 376 35.54 -14.47 5.51
CA HIS A 376 35.61 -15.22 6.76
C HIS A 376 34.52 -15.07 7.84
N THR A 377 33.65 -16.09 7.79
CA THR A 377 32.90 -16.75 8.86
C THR A 377 33.47 -16.60 10.28
N ASN A 378 32.60 -16.33 11.26
CA ASN A 378 32.55 -17.11 12.50
C ASN A 378 31.23 -16.92 13.26
N ARG A 379 30.56 -18.04 13.55
CA ARG A 379 29.44 -18.16 14.50
C ARG A 379 29.96 -17.84 15.90
N LEU A 380 29.37 -16.88 16.60
CA LEU A 380 29.48 -16.75 18.06
C LEU A 380 28.10 -16.45 18.66
N ASN A 381 27.80 -17.20 19.72
CA ASN A 381 26.49 -17.34 20.37
C ASN A 381 26.01 -16.03 21.04
N ASN A 382 24.80 -15.57 20.69
CA ASN A 382 24.12 -14.42 21.33
C ASN A 382 23.18 -14.91 22.43
N SER A 383 23.51 -14.67 23.70
CA SER A 383 22.62 -14.93 24.84
C SER A 383 21.92 -13.64 25.29
N THR A 384 20.80 -13.32 24.65
CA THR A 384 19.84 -12.31 25.16
C THR A 384 18.96 -12.98 26.22
N ILE A 385 18.93 -12.44 27.44
CA ILE A 385 18.10 -12.97 28.53
C ILE A 385 16.94 -12.00 28.80
N TYR A 386 15.73 -12.54 28.83
CA TYR A 386 14.48 -11.83 29.11
C TYR A 386 13.96 -12.20 30.50
N PHE A 387 13.61 -11.21 31.30
CA PHE A 387 12.92 -11.42 32.57
C PHE A 387 11.51 -10.84 32.53
N ASN A 388 10.53 -11.65 32.97
CA ASN A 388 9.12 -11.28 33.07
C ASN A 388 8.73 -10.82 34.49
N ASN A 389 9.67 -10.42 35.38
CA ASN A 389 9.34 -9.82 36.69
C ASN A 389 10.52 -9.06 37.32
N TYR A 390 10.26 -7.82 37.76
CA TYR A 390 11.26 -6.90 38.34
C TYR A 390 11.88 -7.42 39.64
N SER A 391 11.08 -8.05 40.50
CA SER A 391 11.52 -8.64 41.78
C SER A 391 12.40 -9.89 41.62
N ARG A 392 12.32 -10.60 40.49
CA ARG A 392 13.22 -11.73 40.18
C ARG A 392 14.64 -11.29 39.79
N PHE A 393 14.77 -10.10 39.20
CA PHE A 393 16.07 -9.53 38.81
C PHE A 393 16.90 -9.10 40.03
N ILE A 394 16.25 -8.54 41.07
CA ILE A 394 16.93 -8.15 42.31
C ILE A 394 17.45 -9.40 43.05
N ASN A 395 16.65 -10.47 43.13
CA ASN A 395 17.05 -11.70 43.83
C ASN A 395 18.17 -12.51 43.15
N THR A 396 18.39 -12.35 41.84
CA THR A 396 19.53 -13.00 41.14
C THR A 396 20.80 -12.14 41.16
N THR A 397 20.70 -10.86 41.54
CA THR A 397 21.84 -9.94 41.65
C THR A 397 22.22 -9.62 43.11
N SER A 398 21.39 -10.01 44.08
CA SER A 398 21.67 -9.87 45.51
C SER A 398 22.60 -10.97 46.04
N SER A 399 23.88 -10.89 45.67
CA SER A 399 24.97 -11.43 46.49
C SER A 399 25.95 -10.34 46.93
N VAL A 400 25.55 -9.07 46.96
CA VAL A 400 26.32 -8.02 47.65
C VAL A 400 25.38 -7.01 48.29
N ASN A 401 25.38 -7.00 49.62
CA ASN A 401 24.77 -5.96 50.46
C ASN A 401 25.34 -4.59 50.11
N ARG A 402 24.53 -3.74 49.46
CA ARG A 402 24.50 -2.26 49.62
C ARG A 402 23.36 -1.71 48.74
N GLN A 403 22.40 -1.03 49.36
CA GLN A 403 21.39 -0.25 48.64
C GLN A 403 22.10 0.80 47.76
N PRO A 404 21.83 0.88 46.44
CA PRO A 404 22.17 2.06 45.68
C PRO A 404 21.11 3.12 45.97
N SER A 405 21.55 4.26 46.53
CA SER A 405 20.74 5.46 46.65
C SER A 405 20.26 5.89 45.27
N LEU A 406 18.93 5.91 45.07
CA LEU A 406 18.28 6.55 43.92
C LEU A 406 18.44 8.07 44.05
N SER A 407 19.51 8.63 43.52
CA SER A 407 19.55 10.05 43.18
C SER A 407 18.83 10.24 41.85
N LEU A 408 17.54 10.62 41.94
CA LEU A 408 16.80 11.22 40.84
C LEU A 408 17.51 12.52 40.44
N LEU A 409 18.32 12.48 39.38
CA LEU A 409 18.75 13.70 38.70
C LEU A 409 17.54 14.28 37.97
N ASN A 410 16.88 15.23 38.63
CA ASN A 410 15.87 16.07 38.02
C ASN A 410 16.45 16.79 36.80
N THR A 411 15.72 16.67 35.69
CA THR A 411 15.62 17.58 34.55
C THR A 411 16.69 18.68 34.44
N VAL A 412 17.76 18.41 33.68
CA VAL A 412 18.68 19.46 33.19
C VAL A 412 18.40 19.70 31.71
N PRO A 413 17.93 20.90 31.32
CA PRO A 413 17.90 21.30 29.92
C PRO A 413 19.32 21.36 29.36
N LEU A 414 19.55 20.77 28.18
CA LEU A 414 20.86 20.72 27.49
C LEU A 414 21.41 22.09 27.07
N LYS A 415 20.74 23.21 27.38
CA LYS A 415 21.20 24.57 27.04
C LYS A 415 22.59 24.91 27.63
N ASN A 416 23.04 24.21 28.67
CA ASN A 416 24.27 24.54 29.39
C ASN A 416 25.46 23.59 29.09
N LEU A 417 25.35 22.74 28.06
CA LEU A 417 26.41 21.79 27.68
C LEU A 417 26.97 22.03 26.26
N PHE A 418 26.62 23.18 25.66
CA PHE A 418 27.11 23.63 24.36
C PHE A 418 28.00 24.85 24.48
#